data_AF-A9B2L3-F1
#
_entry.id   AF-A9B2L3-F1
#
_cell.length_a   1.000
_cell.length_b   1.000
_cell.length_c   1.000
_cell.angle_alpha   90.00
_cell.angle_beta   90.00
_cell.angle_gamma   90.00
#
_symmetry.space_group_name_H-M   'P 1'
#
loop_
_entity.id
_entity.type
_entity.pdbx_description
1 polymer ?
#
loop_
_entity_poly.entity_id
_entity_poly.type
_entity_poly.pdbx_seq_one_letter_code
_entity_poly.pdbx_strand_id
1 'polypeptide(L)'
;MKIYWSNNSVPELQGLDKHKQLDLRFRAVKANRHNPRLWLGLVAVFSVYLGILAFLLYAIPFSGIQILIQITLMLLFHFWFNQYLIWLIRPHLRLYRLALDKTYSNDDDDYFVPPAY
;
A
#
# COMPACT_ATOMS: atom_id res chain seq x y z
N MET A 1 -12.80 1.86 -7.45
CA MET A 1 -11.63 1.64 -6.56
C MET A 1 -12.00 2.15 -5.18
N LYS A 2 -11.88 1.34 -4.11
CA LYS A 2 -12.18 1.81 -2.74
C LYS A 2 -11.06 2.75 -2.29
N ILE A 3 -11.42 3.89 -1.69
CA ILE A 3 -10.48 4.89 -1.19
C ILE A 3 -10.18 4.59 0.28
N TYR A 4 -8.90 4.48 0.62
CA TYR A 4 -8.44 4.19 1.97
C TYR A 4 -7.71 5.39 2.55
N TRP A 5 -8.34 6.12 3.46
CA TRP A 5 -7.73 7.31 4.08
C TRP A 5 -6.46 7.01 4.89
N SER A 6 -6.26 5.77 5.30
CA SER A 6 -5.10 5.31 6.07
C SER A 6 -4.82 3.84 5.80
N ASN A 7 -3.57 3.41 5.94
CA ASN A 7 -3.20 2.00 5.92
C ASN A 7 -3.97 1.18 6.98
N ASN A 8 -4.48 1.81 8.05
CA ASN A 8 -5.31 1.16 9.08
C ASN A 8 -6.81 1.06 8.68
N SER A 9 -7.23 1.77 7.63
CA SER A 9 -8.61 1.72 7.12
C SER A 9 -8.87 0.54 6.18
N VAL A 10 -7.84 -0.28 5.95
CA VAL A 10 -7.90 -1.50 5.16
C VAL A 10 -8.70 -2.55 5.95
N PRO A 11 -9.86 -3.05 5.45
CA PRO A 11 -10.73 -3.95 6.19
C PRO A 11 -10.02 -5.25 6.58
N GLU A 12 -9.03 -5.68 5.78
CA GLU A 12 -8.21 -6.85 6.06
C GLU A 12 -7.33 -6.69 7.32
N LEU A 13 -7.09 -5.45 7.78
CA LEU A 13 -6.32 -5.12 8.97
C LEU A 13 -7.19 -4.67 10.16
N GLN A 14 -8.49 -4.46 9.94
CA GLN A 14 -9.41 -4.04 11.00
C GLN A 14 -9.61 -5.15 12.04
N GLY A 15 -9.70 -4.76 13.32
CA GLY A 15 -9.86 -5.68 14.45
C GLY A 15 -8.60 -6.47 14.86
N LEU A 16 -7.47 -6.30 14.16
CA LEU A 16 -6.19 -6.89 14.55
C LEU A 16 -5.42 -5.96 15.49
N ASP A 17 -4.69 -6.54 16.45
CA ASP A 17 -3.76 -5.80 17.28
C ASP A 17 -2.62 -5.17 16.44
N LYS A 18 -2.07 -4.03 16.90
CA LYS A 18 -1.11 -3.20 16.15
C LYS A 18 0.12 -3.99 15.72
N HIS A 19 0.59 -4.92 16.55
CA HIS A 19 1.72 -5.79 16.23
C HIS A 19 1.40 -6.78 15.09
N LYS A 20 0.22 -7.40 15.10
CA LYS A 20 -0.21 -8.31 14.04
C LYS A 20 -0.45 -7.57 12.72
N GLN A 21 -0.96 -6.33 12.79
CA GLN A 21 -1.09 -5.48 11.61
C GLN A 21 0.27 -5.18 10.94
N LEU A 22 1.31 -4.91 11.74
CA LEU A 22 2.66 -4.64 11.24
C LEU A 22 3.29 -5.88 10.61
N ASP A 23 3.19 -7.05 11.25
CA ASP A 23 3.73 -8.30 10.71
C ASP A 23 3.07 -8.69 9.38
N LEU A 24 1.73 -8.61 9.29
CA LEU A 24 0.99 -8.88 8.06
C LEU A 24 1.42 -7.98 6.89
N ARG A 25 1.63 -6.68 7.17
CA ARG A 25 2.15 -5.74 6.18
C ARG A 25 3.55 -6.12 5.73
N PHE A 26 4.42 -6.46 6.67
CA PHE A 26 5.80 -6.83 6.35
C PHE A 26 5.85 -8.09 5.46
N ARG A 27 5.04 -9.10 5.78
CA ARG A 27 4.91 -10.32 4.96
C ARG A 27 4.35 -10.02 3.57
N ALA A 28 3.31 -9.18 3.46
CA ALA A 28 2.74 -8.79 2.18
C ALA A 28 3.73 -7.99 1.30
N VAL A 29 4.52 -7.09 1.90
CA VAL A 29 5.59 -6.37 1.19
C VAL A 29 6.70 -7.33 0.75
N LYS A 30 7.12 -8.25 1.64
CA LYS A 30 8.15 -9.24 1.33
C LYS A 30 7.73 -10.17 0.19
N ALA A 31 6.47 -10.60 0.15
CA ALA A 31 5.92 -11.41 -0.93
C ALA A 31 5.95 -10.68 -2.29
N ASN A 32 5.71 -9.37 -2.30
CA ASN A 32 5.75 -8.56 -3.51
C ASN A 32 7.16 -8.08 -3.90
N ARG A 33 8.20 -8.33 -3.08
CA ARG A 33 9.56 -7.84 -3.33
C ARG A 33 10.13 -8.31 -4.67
N HIS A 34 9.75 -9.49 -5.12
CA HIS A 34 10.28 -10.10 -6.35
C HIS A 34 9.41 -9.86 -7.59
N ASN A 35 8.35 -9.04 -7.49
CA ASN A 35 7.48 -8.75 -8.64
C ASN A 35 7.97 -7.48 -9.37
N PRO A 36 8.73 -7.60 -10.48
CA PRO A 36 9.32 -6.44 -11.15
C PRO A 36 8.28 -5.49 -11.74
N ARG A 37 7.10 -5.99 -12.13
CA ARG A 37 6.02 -5.15 -12.70
C ARG A 37 5.50 -4.15 -11.68
N LEU A 38 5.41 -4.56 -10.41
CA LEU A 38 4.95 -3.69 -9.33
C LEU A 38 5.96 -2.58 -9.03
N TRP A 39 7.26 -2.90 -9.03
CA TRP A 39 8.34 -1.94 -8.85
C TRP A 39 8.44 -0.98 -10.03
N LEU A 40 8.30 -1.46 -11.26
CA LEU A 40 8.25 -0.62 -12.46
C LEU A 40 7.07 0.36 -12.40
N GLY A 41 5.89 -0.09 -11.95
CA GLY A 41 4.75 0.79 -11.73
C GLY A 41 5.02 1.86 -10.65
N LEU A 42 5.69 1.48 -9.56
CA LEU A 42 6.09 2.42 -8.50
C LEU A 42 7.09 3.46 -9.01
N VAL A 43 8.10 3.02 -9.76
CA VAL A 43 9.08 3.89 -10.41
C VAL A 43 8.39 4.84 -11.39
N ALA A 44 7.49 4.35 -12.24
CA ALA A 44 6.75 5.17 -13.19
C ALA A 44 5.96 6.29 -12.50
N VAL A 45 5.21 5.97 -11.45
CA VAL A 45 4.46 6.96 -10.66
C VAL A 45 5.40 7.97 -10.00
N PHE A 46 6.54 7.52 -9.47
CA PHE A 46 7.54 8.38 -8.86
C PHE A 46 8.22 9.31 -9.87
N SER A 47 8.58 8.80 -11.05
CA SER A 47 9.18 9.57 -12.13
C SER A 47 8.24 10.65 -12.67
N VAL A 48 6.95 10.32 -12.85
CA VAL A 48 5.93 11.30 -13.26
C VAL A 48 5.79 12.41 -12.22
N TYR A 49 5.75 12.05 -10.93
CA TYR A 49 5.69 13.03 -9.85
C TYR A 49 6.89 13.98 -9.85
N LEU A 50 8.12 13.43 -9.94
CA LEU A 50 9.33 14.25 -10.00
C LEU A 50 9.35 15.16 -11.23
N GLY A 51 8.89 14.67 -12.39
CA GLY A 51 8.78 15.48 -13.60
C GLY A 51 7.82 16.67 -13.44
N ILE A 52 6.65 16.44 -12.85
CA ILE A 52 5.67 17.51 -12.56
C ILE A 52 6.26 18.52 -11.56
N LEU A 53 6.91 18.03 -10.50
CA LEU A 53 7.54 18.88 -9.48
C LEU A 53 8.63 19.77 -10.09
N ALA A 54 9.53 19.19 -10.90
CA ALA A 54 10.61 19.91 -11.57
C ALA A 54 10.09 20.96 -12.56
N PHE A 55 9.06 20.60 -13.34
CA PHE A 55 8.40 21.54 -14.24
C PHE A 55 7.81 22.74 -13.49
N LEU A 56 7.12 22.51 -12.37
CA LEU A 56 6.52 23.57 -11.56
C LEU A 56 7.58 24.45 -10.86
N LEU A 57 8.69 23.86 -10.43
CA LEU A 57 9.83 24.59 -9.87
C LEU A 57 10.46 25.55 -10.89
N TYR A 58 10.54 25.13 -12.16
CA TYR A 58 11.10 25.94 -13.24
C TYR A 58 10.12 26.98 -13.79
N ALA A 59 8.85 26.60 -13.99
CA ALA A 59 7.87 27.43 -14.70
C ALA A 59 7.23 28.52 -13.83
N ILE A 60 7.21 28.35 -12.50
CA ILE A 60 6.56 29.29 -11.58
C ILE A 60 7.64 30.11 -10.87
N PRO A 61 7.67 31.44 -11.05
CA PRO A 61 8.62 32.30 -10.34
C PRO A 61 8.39 32.24 -8.83
N PHE A 62 9.47 32.39 -8.07
CA PHE A 62 9.48 32.20 -6.63
C PHE A 62 8.48 33.15 -5.95
N SER A 63 7.39 32.57 -5.43
CA SER A 63 6.24 33.28 -4.87
C SER A 63 5.58 32.43 -3.78
N GLY A 64 4.83 33.05 -2.87
CA GLY A 64 4.09 32.31 -1.83
C GLY A 64 3.09 31.29 -2.40
N ILE A 65 2.58 31.53 -3.62
CA ILE A 65 1.70 30.62 -4.35
C ILE A 65 2.44 29.34 -4.75
N GLN A 66 3.71 29.44 -5.13
CA GLN A 66 4.53 28.28 -5.48
C GLN A 66 4.65 27.29 -4.31
N ILE A 67 4.86 27.79 -3.10
CA ILE A 67 4.97 26.98 -1.88
C ILE A 67 3.65 26.25 -1.62
N LEU A 68 2.51 26.94 -1.71
CA LEU A 68 1.19 26.34 -1.56
C LEU A 68 0.96 25.21 -2.57
N ILE A 69 1.27 25.44 -3.84
CA ILE A 69 1.13 24.44 -4.90
C ILE A 69 2.00 23.21 -4.61
N GLN A 70 3.26 23.40 -4.19
CA GLN A 70 4.15 22.29 -3.84
C GLN A 70 3.63 21.48 -2.65
N ILE A 71 3.12 22.14 -1.60
CA ILE A 71 2.54 21.44 -0.44
C ILE A 71 1.31 20.63 -0.87
N THR A 72 0.40 21.22 -1.66
CA THR A 72 -0.79 20.52 -2.15
C THR A 72 -0.43 19.32 -3.02
N LEU A 73 0.56 19.47 -3.92
CA LEU A 73 1.05 18.37 -4.74
C LEU A 73 1.72 17.28 -3.91
N MET A 74 2.48 17.64 -2.89
CA MET A 74 3.12 16.67 -2.02
C MET A 74 2.08 15.87 -1.22
N LEU A 75 1.04 16.53 -0.70
CA LEU A 75 -0.08 15.87 -0.04
C LEU A 75 -0.84 14.94 -1.00
N LEU A 76 -1.13 15.41 -2.21
CA LEU A 76 -1.81 14.63 -3.23
C LEU A 76 -0.97 13.39 -3.61
N PHE A 77 0.33 13.57 -3.84
CA PHE A 77 1.25 12.48 -4.12
C PHE A 77 1.29 11.47 -2.98
N HIS A 78 1.41 11.94 -1.74
CA HIS A 78 1.44 11.05 -0.57
C HIS A 78 0.14 10.25 -0.45
N PHE A 79 -1.01 10.87 -0.73
CA PHE A 79 -2.30 10.20 -0.78
C PHE A 79 -2.36 9.12 -1.88
N TRP A 80 -2.00 9.47 -3.12
CA TRP A 80 -1.99 8.54 -4.25
C TRP A 80 -1.01 7.39 -4.05
N PHE A 81 0.18 7.68 -3.51
CA PHE A 81 1.19 6.69 -3.18
C PHE A 81 0.69 5.69 -2.14
N ASN A 82 0.01 6.17 -1.08
CA ASN A 82 -0.62 5.30 -0.11
C ASN A 82 -1.74 4.44 -0.72
N GLN A 83 -2.58 4.99 -1.61
CA GLN A 83 -3.58 4.17 -2.33
C GLN A 83 -2.91 3.08 -3.18
N TYR A 84 -1.83 3.42 -3.88
CA TYR A 84 -1.08 2.49 -4.72
C TYR A 84 -0.46 1.37 -3.88
N LEU A 85 0.19 1.71 -2.76
CA LEU A 85 0.74 0.73 -1.83
C LEU A 85 -0.33 -0.20 -1.27
N ILE A 86 -1.47 0.35 -0.83
CA ILE A 86 -2.59 -0.45 -0.32
C ILE A 86 -3.09 -1.40 -1.40
N TRP A 87 -3.34 -0.91 -2.61
CA TRP A 87 -3.78 -1.73 -3.73
C TRP A 87 -2.80 -2.88 -4.03
N LEU A 88 -1.51 -2.61 -3.94
CA LEU A 88 -0.41 -3.54 -4.17
C LEU A 88 -0.34 -4.65 -3.10
N ILE A 89 -0.48 -4.30 -1.82
CA ILE A 89 -0.39 -5.27 -0.71
C ILE A 89 -1.72 -5.99 -0.42
N ARG A 90 -2.86 -5.41 -0.81
CA ARG A 90 -4.20 -5.91 -0.50
C ARG A 90 -4.47 -7.37 -0.89
N PRO A 91 -4.11 -7.87 -2.09
CA PRO A 91 -4.36 -9.28 -2.43
C PRO A 91 -3.63 -10.23 -1.46
N HIS A 92 -2.38 -9.92 -1.11
CA HIS A 92 -1.62 -10.70 -0.13
C HIS A 92 -2.14 -10.54 1.29
N LEU A 93 -2.53 -9.33 1.71
CA LEU A 93 -3.18 -9.09 3.00
C LEU A 93 -4.46 -9.92 3.15
N ARG A 94 -5.28 -10.03 2.10
CA ARG A 94 -6.50 -10.84 2.12
C ARG A 94 -6.20 -12.33 2.31
N LEU A 95 -5.18 -12.85 1.60
CA LEU A 95 -4.74 -14.23 1.75
C LEU A 95 -4.23 -14.53 3.17
N TYR A 96 -3.39 -13.64 3.71
CA TYR A 96 -2.86 -13.83 5.06
C TYR A 96 -3.93 -13.65 6.13
N ARG A 97 -4.91 -12.76 5.93
CA ARG A 97 -6.05 -12.60 6.85
C ARG A 97 -6.89 -13.87 6.91
N LEU A 98 -7.23 -14.45 5.75
CA LEU A 98 -7.93 -15.73 5.67
C LEU A 98 -7.13 -16.88 6.33
N ALA A 99 -5.81 -16.90 6.18
CA ALA A 99 -4.96 -17.88 6.86
C ALA A 99 -4.98 -17.70 8.38
N LEU A 100 -4.95 -16.46 8.87
CA LEU A 100 -5.04 -16.15 10.29
C LEU A 100 -6.42 -16.53 10.86
N ASP A 101 -7.50 -16.18 10.17
CA ASP A 101 -8.87 -16.50 10.59
C ASP A 101 -9.08 -18.03 10.61
N LYS A 102 -8.51 -18.79 9.66
CA LYS A 102 -8.49 -20.26 9.69
C LYS A 102 -7.70 -20.85 10.86
N THR A 103 -6.62 -20.20 11.29
CA THR A 103 -5.82 -20.69 12.42
C THR A 103 -6.59 -20.51 13.74
N TYR A 104 -7.44 -19.49 13.84
CA TYR A 104 -8.33 -19.27 14.99
C TYR A 104 -9.63 -20.09 14.94
N SER A 105 -10.06 -20.57 13.77
CA SER A 105 -11.23 -21.46 13.63
C SER A 105 -10.89 -22.95 13.67
N ASN A 106 -9.60 -23.32 13.69
CA ASN A 106 -9.15 -24.71 13.66
C ASN A 106 -8.86 -25.29 15.05
N ASP A 107 -9.31 -24.64 16.12
CA ASP A 107 -9.35 -25.28 17.44
C ASP A 107 -10.57 -26.20 17.61
N ASP A 108 -11.42 -26.34 16.57
CA ASP A 108 -12.61 -27.19 16.65
C ASP A 108 -12.71 -28.33 15.62
N ASP A 109 -11.93 -28.43 14.53
CA ASP A 109 -11.98 -29.66 13.71
C ASP A 109 -10.83 -29.86 12.71
N ASP A 110 -10.43 -31.12 12.63
CA ASP A 110 -9.40 -31.75 11.81
C ASP A 110 -9.53 -31.48 10.29
N TYR A 111 -8.42 -31.14 9.62
CA TYR A 111 -7.82 -31.89 8.51
C TYR A 111 -6.72 -31.07 7.81
N PHE A 112 -5.51 -31.61 7.84
CA PHE A 112 -4.38 -31.21 7.01
C PHE A 112 -4.70 -31.55 5.53
N VAL A 113 -4.72 -30.56 4.64
CA VAL A 113 -4.57 -30.77 3.19
C VAL A 113 -3.57 -29.74 2.64
N PRO A 114 -2.37 -30.15 2.21
CA PRO A 114 -1.45 -29.25 1.53
C PRO A 114 -1.97 -28.92 0.11
N PRO A 115 -1.83 -27.69 -0.39
CA PRO A 115 -2.13 -27.40 -1.79
C PRO A 115 -1.07 -28.10 -2.68
N ALA A 116 -1.52 -29.06 -3.50
CA ALA A 116 -0.72 -29.63 -4.58
C ALA A 116 -0.46 -28.54 -5.64
N TYR A 117 0.79 -28.42 -6.07
CA TYR A 117 1.21 -27.69 -7.27
C TYR A 117 1.16 -28.60 -8.48
#